data_AF-A0A7W0LTY0-F1
#
_entry.id   AF-A0A7W0LTY0-F1
#
_cell.length_a   1.000
_cell.length_b   1.000
_cell.length_c   1.000
_cell.angle_alpha   90.00
_cell.angle_beta   90.00
_cell.angle_gamma   90.00
#
_symmetry.space_group_name_H-M   'P 1'
#
loop_
_entity.id
_entity.type
_entity.pdbx_description
1 polymer ?
#
loop_
_entity_poly.entity_id
_entity_poly.type
_entity_poly.pdbx_seq_one_letter_code
_entity_poly.pdbx_strand_id
1 'polypeptide(L)'
;MTDRPYSRSEYNRALIANALLDPFAVVLLAVMLVAGFLLGAIAILAPAGLVLYGAAAARAYLDEDVAQGVLERERGKRRATLERGGPRVNPASLAPAIGGLLAGALQREGRIRDAVERAELPYTEVLDEVDRFVRALEGTAARAQLLYEALAESPPAQVEARLAEVQGAGDPGRSELAGALTGQVTVLRRMERQLQAFYDQMEKILVELDTVRGNLVSVSASTDAASSQQLAADVRGLREEVGALAEGMSEAYEQPGR
;
A
#
# COMPACT_ATOMS: atom_id res chain seq x y z
N MET A 1 -18.93 5.24 4.38
CA MET A 1 -18.19 5.98 3.35
C MET A 1 -17.17 5.02 2.76
N THR A 2 -17.43 4.54 1.56
CA THR A 2 -16.59 3.58 0.83
C THR A 2 -15.31 4.27 0.37
N ASP A 3 -14.19 3.95 1.03
CA ASP A 3 -12.86 4.25 0.51
C ASP A 3 -12.68 3.40 -0.75
N ARG A 4 -12.67 4.06 -1.91
CA ARG A 4 -12.48 3.40 -3.20
C ARG A 4 -10.99 3.12 -3.37
N PRO A 5 -10.59 1.92 -3.84
CA PRO A 5 -9.22 1.69 -4.26
C PRO A 5 -8.84 2.72 -5.34
N TYR A 6 -7.61 3.23 -5.25
CA TYR A 6 -7.11 4.30 -6.11
C TYR A 6 -7.32 3.92 -7.57
N SER A 7 -8.32 4.51 -8.21
CA SER A 7 -8.57 4.23 -9.61
C SER A 7 -7.39 4.79 -10.41
N ARG A 8 -6.99 4.11 -11.48
CA ARG A 8 -5.98 4.62 -12.44
C ARG A 8 -6.25 6.08 -12.86
N SER A 9 -7.49 6.56 -12.72
CA SER A 9 -7.89 7.95 -12.98
C SER A 9 -7.38 8.98 -11.96
N GLU A 10 -7.26 8.64 -10.67
CA GLU A 10 -6.71 9.56 -9.66
C GLU A 10 -5.19 9.69 -9.79
N TYR A 11 -4.52 8.59 -10.14
CA TYR A 11 -3.11 8.56 -10.52
C TYR A 11 -2.83 9.42 -11.76
N ASN A 12 -3.58 9.19 -12.84
CA ASN A 12 -3.44 10.00 -14.05
C ASN A 12 -3.75 11.48 -13.78
N ARG A 13 -4.73 11.80 -12.91
CA ARG A 13 -5.01 13.20 -12.53
C ARG A 13 -3.86 13.84 -11.76
N ALA A 14 -3.24 13.14 -10.81
CA ALA A 14 -2.11 13.65 -10.06
C ALA A 14 -0.89 13.86 -10.96
N LEU A 15 -0.62 12.93 -11.88
CA LEU A 15 0.47 13.06 -12.85
C LEU A 15 0.22 14.21 -13.83
N ILE A 16 -1.00 14.33 -14.37
CA ILE A 16 -1.38 15.42 -15.27
C ILE A 16 -1.29 16.77 -14.54
N ALA A 17 -1.78 16.87 -13.30
CA ALA A 17 -1.71 18.09 -12.52
C ALA A 17 -0.25 18.52 -12.26
N ASN A 18 0.62 17.57 -11.92
CA ASN A 18 2.03 17.86 -11.69
C ASN A 18 2.78 18.21 -12.99
N ALA A 19 2.50 17.52 -14.10
CA ALA A 19 3.09 17.81 -15.40
C ALA A 19 2.65 19.19 -15.96
N LEU A 20 1.40 19.60 -15.70
CA LEU A 20 0.91 20.93 -16.05
C LEU A 20 1.52 22.04 -15.19
N LEU A 21 1.96 21.72 -13.97
CA LEU A 21 2.55 22.68 -13.04
C LEU A 21 4.09 22.69 -13.08
N ASP A 22 4.72 22.07 -14.09
CA ASP A 22 6.17 22.16 -14.26
C ASP A 22 6.59 23.64 -14.36
N PRO A 23 7.41 24.14 -13.41
CA PRO A 23 7.81 25.54 -13.38
C PRO A 23 8.49 25.99 -14.67
N PHE A 24 9.19 25.10 -15.38
CA PHE A 24 9.81 25.45 -16.66
C PHE A 24 8.78 25.68 -17.76
N ALA A 25 7.79 24.79 -17.89
CA ALA A 25 6.73 24.91 -18.89
C ALA A 25 5.85 26.13 -18.63
N VAL A 26 5.51 26.40 -17.37
CA VAL A 26 4.71 27.57 -16.96
C VAL A 26 5.47 28.87 -17.24
N VAL A 27 6.76 28.94 -16.92
CA VAL A 27 7.60 30.13 -17.20
C VAL A 27 7.74 30.35 -18.71
N LEU A 28 7.95 29.29 -19.50
CA LEU A 28 8.06 29.40 -20.95
C LEU A 28 6.76 29.93 -21.59
N LEU A 29 5.61 29.41 -21.18
CA LEU A 29 4.30 29.89 -21.62
C LEU A 29 4.10 31.37 -21.26
N ALA A 30 4.41 31.74 -20.01
CA ALA A 30 4.29 33.12 -19.54
C ALA A 30 5.18 34.08 -20.36
N VAL A 31 6.43 33.70 -20.63
CA VAL A 31 7.36 34.48 -21.45
C VAL A 31 6.85 34.65 -22.88
N MET A 32 6.32 33.58 -23.50
CA MET A 32 5.75 33.65 -24.84
C MET A 32 4.51 34.55 -24.92
N LEU A 33 3.64 34.51 -23.92
CA LEU A 33 2.46 35.38 -23.86
C LEU A 33 2.85 36.85 -23.68
N VAL A 34 3.81 37.15 -22.82
CA VAL A 34 4.34 38.52 -22.63
C VAL A 34 4.98 39.04 -23.92
N ALA A 35 5.82 38.22 -24.59
CA ALA A 35 6.45 38.59 -25.85
C ALA A 35 5.41 38.82 -26.96
N GLY A 36 4.40 37.96 -27.06
CA GLY A 36 3.33 38.09 -28.06
C GLY A 36 2.44 39.30 -27.84
N PHE A 37 2.21 39.69 -26.58
CA PHE A 37 1.50 40.92 -26.23
C PHE A 37 2.30 42.16 -26.62
N LEU A 38 3.60 42.21 -26.28
CA LEU A 38 4.47 43.35 -26.59
C LEU A 38 4.67 43.57 -28.09
N LEU A 39 4.65 42.51 -28.89
CA LEU A 39 4.84 42.55 -30.34
C LEU A 39 3.53 42.68 -31.15
N GLY A 40 2.37 42.70 -30.49
CA GLY A 40 1.06 42.71 -31.16
C GLY A 40 0.75 41.44 -31.97
N ALA A 41 1.46 40.34 -31.72
CA ALA A 41 1.39 39.09 -32.48
C ALA A 41 0.72 37.95 -31.69
N ILE A 42 -0.10 38.28 -30.68
CA ILE A 42 -0.71 37.30 -29.76
C ILE A 42 -1.54 36.24 -30.48
N ALA A 43 -2.23 36.61 -31.58
CA ALA A 43 -3.04 35.69 -32.37
C ALA A 43 -2.23 34.55 -33.03
N ILE A 44 -0.93 34.78 -33.29
CA ILE A 44 -0.02 33.80 -33.89
C ILE A 44 0.77 33.07 -32.81
N LEU A 45 1.26 33.80 -31.80
CA LEU A 45 2.13 33.27 -30.76
C LEU A 45 1.38 32.44 -29.70
N ALA A 46 0.11 32.72 -29.43
CA ALA A 46 -0.68 31.95 -28.47
C ALA A 46 -0.86 30.47 -28.88
N PRO A 47 -1.30 30.12 -30.11
CA PRO A 47 -1.39 28.72 -30.51
C PRO A 47 -0.03 28.01 -30.52
N ALA A 48 1.03 28.68 -30.99
CA ALA A 48 2.39 28.13 -30.98
C ALA A 48 2.90 27.86 -29.56
N GLY A 49 2.65 28.77 -28.62
CA GLY A 49 3.00 28.60 -27.22
C GLY A 49 2.24 27.46 -26.55
N LEU A 50 0.96 27.29 -26.89
CA LEU A 50 0.13 26.19 -26.38
C LEU A 50 0.64 24.82 -26.87
N VAL A 51 1.07 24.73 -28.12
CA VAL A 51 1.68 23.51 -28.68
C VAL A 51 3.02 23.20 -28.01
N LEU A 52 3.90 24.20 -27.84
CA LEU A 52 5.19 24.04 -27.17
C LEU A 52 5.03 23.62 -25.70
N TYR A 53 4.08 24.24 -24.99
CA TYR A 53 3.74 23.86 -23.62
C TYR A 53 3.20 22.42 -23.54
N GLY A 54 2.31 22.03 -24.45
CA GLY A 54 1.81 20.66 -24.53
C GLY A 54 2.91 19.64 -24.79
N ALA A 55 3.86 19.95 -25.67
CA ALA A 55 5.02 19.09 -25.94
C ALA A 55 5.97 18.99 -24.74
N ALA A 56 6.21 20.08 -24.02
CA ALA A 56 7.02 20.09 -22.80
C ALA A 56 6.37 19.26 -21.68
N ALA A 57 5.06 19.43 -21.46
CA ALA A 57 4.30 18.64 -20.48
C ALA A 57 4.27 17.15 -20.84
N ALA A 58 4.12 16.81 -22.12
CA ALA A 58 4.19 15.43 -22.58
C ALA A 58 5.59 14.81 -22.39
N ARG A 59 6.66 15.60 -22.59
CA ARG A 59 8.02 15.16 -22.32
C ARG A 59 8.26 14.92 -20.83
N ALA A 60 7.82 15.83 -19.95
CA ALA A 60 7.93 15.67 -18.50
C ALA A 60 7.10 14.48 -17.98
N TYR A 61 5.97 14.18 -18.62
CA TYR A 61 5.16 12.99 -18.33
C TYR A 61 5.87 11.68 -18.71
N LEU A 62 6.68 11.71 -19.78
CA LEU A 62 7.46 10.56 -20.25
C LEU A 62 8.82 10.44 -19.56
N ASP A 63 9.19 11.41 -18.72
CA ASP A 63 10.44 11.40 -17.98
C ASP A 63 10.29 10.51 -16.74
N GLU A 64 10.89 9.33 -16.79
CA GLU A 64 10.76 8.27 -15.80
C GLU A 64 11.28 8.72 -14.41
N ASP A 65 12.28 9.59 -14.39
CA ASP A 65 12.85 10.17 -13.17
C ASP A 65 11.86 11.11 -12.45
N VAL A 66 11.05 11.86 -13.21
CA VAL A 66 10.02 12.75 -12.66
C VAL A 66 8.86 11.95 -12.09
N ALA A 67 8.44 10.89 -12.82
CA ALA A 67 7.41 9.98 -12.34
C ALA A 67 7.83 9.29 -11.02
N GLN A 68 9.09 8.83 -10.94
CA GLN A 68 9.63 8.21 -9.74
C GLN A 68 9.72 9.20 -8.56
N GLY A 69 10.17 10.43 -8.79
CA GLY A 69 10.23 11.46 -7.74
C GLY A 69 8.85 11.88 -7.19
N VAL A 70 7.81 11.87 -8.02
CA VAL A 70 6.43 12.10 -7.57
C VAL A 70 5.91 10.92 -6.76
N LEU A 71 6.17 9.69 -7.20
CA LEU A 71 5.81 8.47 -6.48
C LEU A 71 6.45 8.42 -5.10
N GLU A 72 7.74 8.74 -4.98
CA GLU A 72 8.44 8.77 -3.69
C GLU A 72 7.87 9.84 -2.75
N ARG A 73 7.56 11.05 -3.25
CA ARG A 73 6.90 12.09 -2.43
C ARG A 73 5.49 11.71 -2.00
N GLU A 74 4.69 11.14 -2.88
CA GLU A 74 3.35 10.64 -2.56
C GLU A 74 3.41 9.52 -1.52
N ARG A 75 4.32 8.55 -1.71
CA ARG A 75 4.59 7.47 -0.75
C ARG A 75 5.01 8.04 0.60
N GLY A 76 5.91 9.01 0.64
CA GLY A 76 6.35 9.69 1.86
C GLY A 76 5.23 10.45 2.57
N LYS A 77 4.39 11.18 1.83
CA LYS A 77 3.21 11.85 2.40
C LYS A 77 2.23 10.86 2.99
N ARG A 78 1.91 9.76 2.29
CA ARG A 78 1.01 8.72 2.80
C ARG A 78 1.58 8.03 4.03
N ARG A 79 2.88 7.72 4.04
CA ARG A 79 3.57 7.18 5.22
C ARG A 79 3.41 8.11 6.42
N ALA A 80 3.62 9.41 6.22
CA ALA A 80 3.42 10.41 7.26
C ALA A 80 1.96 10.58 7.71
N THR A 81 0.98 10.35 6.83
CA THR A 81 -0.45 10.38 7.19
C THR A 81 -0.88 9.12 7.95
N LEU A 82 -0.33 7.96 7.60
CA LEU A 82 -0.52 6.70 8.34
C LEU A 82 0.11 6.80 9.74
N GLU A 83 1.30 7.38 9.83
CA GLU A 83 1.97 7.69 11.11
C GLU A 83 1.18 8.70 11.94
N ARG A 84 0.46 9.64 11.31
CA ARG A 84 -0.41 10.62 11.98
C ARG A 84 -1.80 10.09 12.38
N GLY A 85 -2.07 8.80 12.22
CA GLY A 85 -3.27 8.17 12.73
C GLY A 85 -4.48 8.31 11.82
N GLY A 86 -4.37 7.81 10.59
CA GLY A 86 -5.51 7.65 9.68
C GLY A 86 -6.70 6.87 10.29
N PRO A 87 -7.84 6.80 9.58
CA PRO A 87 -9.03 6.10 10.06
C PRO A 87 -8.69 4.66 10.46
N ARG A 88 -9.13 4.24 11.65
CA ARG A 88 -8.95 2.86 12.13
C ARG A 88 -9.76 1.93 11.22
N VAL A 89 -9.16 0.79 10.84
CA VAL A 89 -9.84 -0.23 10.04
C VAL A 89 -10.86 -0.94 10.93
N ASN A 90 -12.10 -1.05 10.48
CA ASN A 90 -13.13 -1.80 11.17
C ASN A 90 -13.00 -3.30 10.81
N PRO A 91 -12.70 -4.20 11.76
CA PRO A 91 -12.57 -5.63 11.46
C PRO A 91 -13.85 -6.24 10.87
N ALA A 92 -15.02 -5.73 11.24
CA ALA A 92 -16.31 -6.23 10.78
C ALA A 92 -16.60 -5.89 9.30
N SER A 93 -15.86 -4.95 8.69
CA SER A 93 -15.97 -4.68 7.25
C SER A 93 -15.03 -5.51 6.39
N LEU A 94 -14.16 -6.34 7.00
CA LEU A 94 -13.24 -7.22 6.28
C LEU A 94 -13.88 -8.59 6.04
N ALA A 95 -13.30 -9.37 5.15
CA ALA A 95 -13.63 -10.77 4.97
C ALA A 95 -13.52 -11.51 6.31
N PRO A 96 -14.43 -12.44 6.65
CA PRO A 96 -14.51 -13.03 7.99
C PRO A 96 -13.20 -13.59 8.53
N ALA A 97 -12.38 -14.23 7.68
CA ALA A 97 -11.07 -14.76 8.08
C ALA A 97 -10.08 -13.65 8.47
N ILE A 98 -9.95 -12.61 7.63
CA ILE A 98 -9.07 -11.46 7.86
C ILE A 98 -9.55 -10.65 9.08
N GLY A 99 -10.86 -10.38 9.14
CA GLY A 99 -11.50 -9.67 10.24
C GLY A 99 -11.35 -10.39 11.58
N GLY A 100 -11.48 -11.72 11.59
CA GLY A 100 -11.27 -12.55 12.78
C GLY A 100 -9.84 -12.45 13.33
N LEU A 101 -8.84 -12.52 12.46
CA LEU A 101 -7.43 -12.39 12.84
C LEU A 101 -7.11 -10.99 13.36
N LEU A 102 -7.58 -9.94 12.68
CA LEU A 102 -7.37 -8.56 13.13
C LEU A 102 -8.07 -8.29 14.47
N ALA A 103 -9.33 -8.73 14.62
CA ALA A 103 -10.05 -8.60 15.88
C ALA A 103 -9.34 -9.35 17.02
N GLY A 104 -8.80 -10.53 16.74
CA GLY A 104 -7.99 -11.31 17.69
C GLY A 104 -6.71 -10.60 18.12
N ALA A 105 -6.07 -9.86 17.22
CA ALA A 105 -4.87 -9.06 17.51
C ALA A 105 -5.22 -7.83 18.36
N LEU A 106 -6.28 -7.09 17.97
CA LEU A 106 -6.78 -5.94 18.74
C LEU A 106 -7.21 -6.32 20.16
N GLN A 107 -7.84 -7.49 20.33
CA GLN A 107 -8.19 -7.98 21.66
C GLN A 107 -6.95 -8.25 22.53
N ARG A 108 -5.90 -8.83 21.95
CA ARG A 108 -4.65 -9.12 22.68
C ARG A 108 -3.90 -7.85 23.03
N GLU A 109 -3.87 -6.89 22.12
CA GLU A 109 -3.32 -5.57 22.39
C GLU A 109 -4.04 -4.88 23.54
N GLY A 110 -5.38 -4.87 23.54
CA GLY A 110 -6.16 -4.32 24.67
C GLY A 110 -5.75 -4.94 26.01
N ARG A 111 -5.53 -6.25 26.06
CA ARG A 111 -5.04 -6.92 27.29
C ARG A 111 -3.62 -6.51 27.69
N ILE A 112 -2.74 -6.24 26.73
CA ILE A 112 -1.39 -5.73 27.01
C ILE A 112 -1.50 -4.32 27.59
N ARG A 113 -2.34 -3.46 27.01
CA ARG A 113 -2.62 -2.11 27.51
C ARG A 113 -3.18 -2.14 28.93
N ASP A 114 -4.16 -3.00 29.20
CA ASP A 114 -4.75 -3.20 30.53
C ASP A 114 -3.72 -3.70 31.56
N ALA A 115 -2.73 -4.50 31.12
CA ALA A 115 -1.66 -4.97 31.99
C ALA A 115 -0.64 -3.88 32.29
N VAL A 116 -0.30 -3.06 31.30
CA VAL A 116 0.57 -1.88 31.47
C VAL A 116 -0.07 -0.87 32.42
N GLU A 117 -1.34 -0.54 32.23
CA GLU A 117 -2.05 0.44 33.06
C GLU A 117 -2.09 0.02 34.54
N ARG A 118 -2.34 -1.27 34.80
CA ARG A 118 -2.34 -1.83 36.16
C ARG A 118 -0.98 -1.94 36.81
N ALA A 119 0.10 -1.95 36.03
CA ALA A 119 1.45 -2.11 36.57
C ALA A 119 1.98 -0.82 37.22
N GLU A 120 1.28 0.32 37.12
CA GLU A 120 1.68 1.64 37.68
C GLU A 120 3.11 2.09 37.29
N LEU A 121 3.67 1.53 36.22
CA LEU A 121 5.03 1.78 35.75
C LEU A 121 5.00 2.64 34.47
N PRO A 122 6.04 3.46 34.22
CA PRO A 122 6.09 4.38 33.08
C PRO A 122 6.44 3.66 31.77
N TYR A 123 5.57 2.77 31.30
CA TYR A 123 5.72 2.00 30.05
C TYR A 123 5.25 2.76 28.80
N THR A 124 5.40 4.09 28.75
CA THR A 124 4.90 4.92 27.64
C THR A 124 5.51 4.50 26.30
N GLU A 125 6.80 4.15 26.28
CA GLU A 125 7.48 3.67 25.06
C GLU A 125 6.89 2.36 24.54
N VAL A 126 6.48 1.46 25.44
CA VAL A 126 5.85 0.18 25.07
C VAL A 126 4.47 0.45 24.48
N LEU A 127 3.68 1.34 25.08
CA LEU A 127 2.36 1.70 24.56
C LEU A 127 2.45 2.35 23.17
N ASP A 128 3.41 3.25 22.97
CA ASP A 128 3.65 3.88 21.67
C ASP A 128 4.03 2.84 20.60
N GLU A 129 4.88 1.88 20.95
CA GLU A 129 5.30 0.84 20.00
C GLU A 129 4.16 -0.14 19.68
N VAL A 130 3.36 -0.50 20.69
CA VAL A 130 2.15 -1.30 20.53
C VAL A 130 1.14 -0.59 19.63
N ASP A 131 0.93 0.72 19.80
CA ASP A 131 0.04 1.51 18.94
C ASP A 131 0.54 1.50 17.49
N ARG A 132 1.84 1.74 17.25
CA ARG A 132 2.43 1.67 15.90
C ARG A 132 2.30 0.28 15.28
N PHE A 133 2.49 -0.76 16.08
CA PHE A 133 2.34 -2.14 15.65
C PHE A 133 0.89 -2.43 15.22
N VAL A 134 -0.11 -2.03 16.00
CA VAL A 134 -1.52 -2.18 15.61
C VAL A 134 -1.83 -1.44 14.32
N ARG A 135 -1.30 -0.22 14.14
CA ARG A 135 -1.48 0.52 12.88
C ARG A 135 -0.89 -0.22 11.69
N ALA A 136 0.28 -0.84 11.86
CA ALA A 136 0.90 -1.65 10.81
C ALA A 136 0.03 -2.89 10.48
N LEU A 137 -0.55 -3.53 11.49
CA LEU A 137 -1.48 -4.65 11.31
C LEU A 137 -2.75 -4.24 10.58
N GLU A 138 -3.39 -3.15 10.97
CA GLU A 138 -4.58 -2.60 10.31
C GLU A 138 -4.32 -2.36 8.81
N GLY A 139 -3.20 -1.72 8.49
CA GLY A 139 -2.81 -1.46 7.09
C GLY A 139 -2.54 -2.76 6.30
N THR A 140 -2.00 -3.78 6.94
CA THR A 140 -1.71 -5.07 6.31
C THR A 140 -2.99 -5.88 6.08
N ALA A 141 -3.90 -5.89 7.06
CA ALA A 141 -5.23 -6.49 6.90
C ALA A 141 -6.04 -5.82 5.79
N ALA A 142 -5.96 -4.49 5.66
CA ALA A 142 -6.60 -3.76 4.56
C ALA A 142 -6.03 -4.16 3.19
N ARG A 143 -4.71 -4.38 3.06
CA ARG A 143 -4.10 -4.91 1.83
C ARG A 143 -4.50 -6.35 1.54
N ALA A 144 -4.55 -7.20 2.56
CA ALA A 144 -5.02 -8.58 2.44
C ALA A 144 -6.46 -8.64 1.92
N GLN A 145 -7.32 -7.72 2.39
CA GLN A 145 -8.70 -7.60 1.92
C GLN A 145 -8.77 -7.34 0.41
N LEU A 146 -7.90 -6.48 -0.14
CA LEU A 146 -7.86 -6.22 -1.58
C LEU A 146 -7.46 -7.46 -2.38
N LEU A 147 -6.48 -8.25 -1.88
CA LEU A 147 -6.11 -9.52 -2.51
C LEU A 147 -7.28 -10.51 -2.49
N TYR A 148 -7.96 -10.62 -1.34
CA TYR A 148 -9.12 -11.49 -1.17
C TYR A 148 -10.25 -11.12 -2.13
N GLU A 149 -10.60 -9.84 -2.23
CA GLU A 149 -11.65 -9.35 -3.13
C GLU A 149 -11.32 -9.67 -4.59
N ALA A 150 -10.10 -9.40 -5.03
CA ALA A 150 -9.67 -9.68 -6.39
C ALA A 150 -9.68 -11.18 -6.73
N LEU A 151 -9.27 -12.04 -5.79
CA LEU A 151 -9.33 -13.50 -5.94
C LEU A 151 -10.76 -14.03 -5.94
N ALA A 152 -11.65 -13.40 -5.18
CA ALA A 152 -13.07 -13.74 -5.15
C ALA A 152 -13.78 -13.36 -6.46
N GLU A 153 -13.41 -12.23 -7.07
CA GLU A 153 -13.95 -11.77 -8.35
C GLU A 153 -13.44 -12.63 -9.53
N SER A 154 -12.18 -13.04 -9.51
CA SER A 154 -11.57 -13.87 -10.57
C SER A 154 -10.80 -15.06 -9.98
N PRO A 155 -11.49 -16.16 -9.64
CA PRO A 155 -10.83 -17.32 -9.06
C PRO A 155 -9.80 -17.93 -10.03
N PRO A 156 -8.56 -18.25 -9.58
CA PRO A 156 -7.50 -18.80 -10.43
C PRO A 156 -7.96 -20.03 -11.22
N ALA A 157 -8.70 -20.93 -10.57
CA ALA A 157 -9.20 -22.17 -11.18
C ALA A 157 -10.11 -21.93 -12.39
N GLN A 158 -10.90 -20.84 -12.40
CA GLN A 158 -11.76 -20.52 -13.54
C GLN A 158 -10.94 -20.03 -14.74
N VAL A 159 -9.93 -19.19 -14.49
CA VAL A 159 -9.02 -18.70 -15.54
C VAL A 159 -8.17 -19.85 -16.09
N GLU A 160 -7.73 -20.77 -15.24
CA GLU A 160 -7.01 -21.98 -15.64
C GLU A 160 -7.86 -22.92 -16.50
N ALA A 161 -9.12 -23.15 -16.12
CA ALA A 161 -10.04 -23.95 -16.93
C ALA A 161 -10.23 -23.32 -18.32
N ARG A 162 -10.37 -21.99 -18.38
CA ARG A 162 -10.48 -21.25 -19.63
C ARG A 162 -9.20 -21.33 -20.47
N LEU A 163 -8.03 -21.23 -19.84
CA LEU A 163 -6.73 -21.41 -20.50
C LEU A 163 -6.62 -22.81 -21.13
N ALA A 164 -7.00 -23.85 -20.38
CA ALA A 164 -6.98 -25.24 -20.85
C ALA A 164 -7.92 -25.45 -22.05
N GLU A 165 -9.11 -24.85 -22.04
CA GLU A 165 -10.05 -24.89 -23.18
C GLU A 165 -9.45 -24.23 -24.43
N VAL A 166 -8.83 -23.05 -24.28
CA VAL A 166 -8.20 -22.33 -25.38
C VAL A 166 -7.02 -23.11 -25.96
N GLN A 167 -6.21 -23.74 -25.11
CA GLN A 167 -5.08 -24.56 -25.54
C GLN A 167 -5.52 -25.87 -26.19
N GLY A 168 -6.57 -26.52 -25.67
CA GLY A 168 -7.09 -27.79 -26.18
C GLY A 168 -7.71 -27.69 -27.57
N ALA A 169 -8.19 -26.51 -27.97
CA ALA A 169 -8.76 -26.27 -29.29
C ALA A 169 -7.70 -26.27 -30.43
N GLY A 170 -6.42 -26.12 -30.12
CA GLY A 170 -5.33 -26.16 -31.09
C GLY A 170 -5.35 -25.06 -32.17
N ASP A 171 -6.12 -23.99 -31.96
CA ASP A 171 -6.31 -22.89 -32.92
C ASP A 171 -5.13 -21.90 -32.86
N PRO A 172 -4.30 -21.78 -33.93
CA PRO A 172 -3.16 -20.85 -33.97
C PRO A 172 -3.58 -19.38 -33.77
N GLY A 173 -4.80 -19.03 -34.17
CA GLY A 173 -5.35 -17.68 -34.02
C GLY A 173 -5.62 -17.28 -32.56
N ARG A 174 -5.58 -18.23 -31.61
CA ARG A 174 -5.81 -18.00 -30.18
C ARG A 174 -4.53 -17.98 -29.34
N SER A 175 -3.36 -18.05 -29.96
CA SER A 175 -2.06 -18.04 -29.26
C SER A 175 -1.87 -16.79 -28.37
N GLU A 176 -2.29 -15.61 -28.84
CA GLU A 176 -2.23 -14.37 -28.06
C GLU A 176 -3.13 -14.42 -26.81
N LEU A 177 -4.35 -14.93 -26.96
CA LEU A 177 -5.28 -15.12 -25.84
C LEU A 177 -4.73 -16.11 -24.81
N ALA A 178 -4.14 -17.21 -25.26
CA ALA A 178 -3.50 -18.17 -24.37
C ALA A 178 -2.33 -17.53 -23.60
N GLY A 179 -1.53 -16.69 -24.26
CA GLY A 179 -0.46 -15.92 -23.63
C GLY A 179 -0.97 -14.95 -22.56
N ALA A 180 -2.04 -14.20 -22.86
CA ALA A 180 -2.68 -13.28 -21.91
C ALA A 180 -3.25 -14.02 -20.69
N LEU A 181 -3.98 -15.12 -20.90
CA LEU A 181 -4.54 -15.96 -19.83
C LEU A 181 -3.44 -16.58 -18.96
N THR A 182 -2.33 -17.02 -19.55
CA THR A 182 -1.16 -17.54 -18.81
C THR A 182 -0.57 -16.47 -17.89
N GLY A 183 -0.43 -15.23 -18.38
CA GLY A 183 -0.01 -14.10 -17.57
C GLY A 183 -0.99 -13.82 -16.42
N GLN A 184 -2.29 -13.85 -16.69
CA GLN A 184 -3.32 -13.65 -15.68
C GLN A 184 -3.29 -14.73 -14.57
N VAL A 185 -3.21 -16.01 -14.93
CA VAL A 185 -3.09 -17.11 -13.96
C VAL A 185 -1.86 -16.94 -13.08
N THR A 186 -0.72 -16.55 -13.68
CA THR A 186 0.53 -16.32 -12.95
C THR A 186 0.37 -15.24 -11.86
N VAL A 187 -0.30 -14.12 -12.20
CA VAL A 187 -0.59 -13.05 -11.24
C VAL A 187 -1.54 -13.54 -10.14
N LEU A 188 -2.65 -14.19 -10.50
CA LEU A 188 -3.64 -14.68 -9.53
C LEU A 188 -3.03 -15.69 -8.55
N ARG A 189 -2.17 -16.61 -9.02
CA ARG A 189 -1.44 -17.55 -8.15
C ARG A 189 -0.41 -16.87 -7.25
N ARG A 190 0.19 -15.75 -7.66
CA ARG A 190 1.04 -14.94 -6.78
C ARG A 190 0.20 -14.31 -5.66
N MET A 191 -0.95 -13.73 -6.01
CA MET A 191 -1.88 -13.12 -5.04
C MET A 191 -2.38 -14.15 -4.01
N GLU A 192 -2.75 -15.35 -4.47
CA GLU A 192 -3.19 -16.46 -3.59
C GLU A 192 -2.11 -16.84 -2.58
N ARG A 193 -0.86 -17.02 -3.03
CA ARG A 193 0.27 -17.33 -2.13
C ARG A 193 0.52 -16.23 -1.10
N GLN A 194 0.39 -14.97 -1.49
CA GLN A 194 0.59 -13.86 -0.56
C GLN A 194 -0.54 -13.73 0.46
N LEU A 195 -1.78 -13.99 0.05
CA LEU A 195 -2.89 -14.02 0.98
C LEU A 195 -2.73 -15.17 1.99
N GLN A 196 -2.25 -16.33 1.55
CA GLN A 196 -1.93 -17.43 2.46
C GLN A 196 -0.80 -17.07 3.43
N ALA A 197 0.29 -16.48 2.94
CA ALA A 197 1.40 -16.04 3.79
C ALA A 197 0.95 -15.00 4.83
N PHE A 198 0.00 -14.13 4.49
CA PHE A 198 -0.62 -13.23 5.44
C PHE A 198 -1.34 -13.98 6.56
N TYR A 199 -2.15 -15.00 6.24
CA TYR A 199 -2.84 -15.79 7.27
C TYR A 199 -1.85 -16.46 8.22
N ASP A 200 -0.84 -17.13 7.66
CA ASP A 200 0.18 -17.83 8.44
C ASP A 200 0.95 -16.86 9.37
N GLN A 201 1.33 -15.69 8.86
CA GLN A 201 2.05 -14.69 9.64
C GLN A 201 1.16 -14.03 10.71
N MET A 202 -0.12 -13.79 10.42
CA MET A 202 -1.05 -13.25 11.42
C MET A 202 -1.25 -14.24 12.58
N GLU A 203 -1.36 -15.53 12.30
CA GLU A 203 -1.45 -16.56 13.34
C GLU A 203 -0.19 -16.57 14.22
N LYS A 204 1.00 -16.54 13.61
CA LYS A 204 2.28 -16.41 14.33
C LYS A 204 2.28 -15.20 15.25
N ILE A 205 1.91 -14.04 14.72
CA ILE A 205 1.85 -12.78 15.47
C ILE A 205 0.92 -12.87 16.68
N LEU A 206 -0.24 -13.53 16.55
CA LEU A 206 -1.16 -13.71 17.69
C LEU A 206 -0.51 -14.51 18.83
N VAL A 207 0.28 -15.53 18.51
CA VAL A 207 1.03 -16.33 19.48
C VAL A 207 2.15 -15.49 20.13
N GLU A 208 2.84 -14.68 19.35
CA GLU A 208 3.90 -13.80 19.86
C GLU A 208 3.34 -12.72 20.79
N LEU A 209 2.18 -12.13 20.47
CA LEU A 209 1.49 -11.18 21.37
C LEU A 209 1.09 -11.82 22.70
N ASP A 210 0.64 -13.09 22.68
CA ASP A 210 0.34 -13.82 23.92
C ASP A 210 1.62 -14.05 24.76
N THR A 211 2.77 -14.22 24.09
CA THR A 211 4.09 -14.34 24.73
C THR A 211 4.55 -13.02 25.34
N VAL A 212 4.44 -11.91 24.59
CA VAL A 212 4.71 -10.53 25.06
C VAL A 212 3.89 -10.22 26.31
N ARG A 213 2.59 -10.57 26.30
CA ARG A 213 1.73 -10.42 27.48
C ARG A 213 2.23 -11.25 28.67
N GLY A 214 2.61 -12.51 28.44
CA GLY A 214 3.17 -13.38 29.48
C GLY A 214 4.42 -12.79 30.12
N ASN A 215 5.34 -12.28 29.29
CA ASN A 215 6.55 -11.61 29.73
C ASN A 215 6.23 -10.34 30.53
N LEU A 216 5.30 -9.51 30.05
CA LEU A 216 4.88 -8.30 30.76
C LEU A 216 4.33 -8.61 32.17
N VAL A 217 3.52 -9.65 32.31
CA VAL A 217 2.99 -10.09 33.62
C VAL A 217 4.11 -10.64 34.52
N SER A 218 5.09 -11.34 33.96
CA SER A 218 6.25 -11.80 34.73
C SER A 218 7.11 -10.64 35.22
N VAL A 219 7.30 -9.62 34.38
CA VAL A 219 8.14 -8.45 34.66
C VAL A 219 7.49 -7.50 35.65
N SER A 220 6.16 -7.32 35.58
CA SER A 220 5.44 -6.49 36.56
C SER A 220 5.56 -7.05 37.98
N ALA A 221 5.84 -8.35 38.14
CA ALA A 221 6.12 -8.95 39.43
C ALA A 221 7.56 -8.71 39.93
N SER A 222 8.52 -8.34 39.06
CA SER A 222 9.94 -8.23 39.40
C SER A 222 10.49 -6.78 39.47
N THR A 223 9.69 -5.76 39.13
CA THR A 223 10.02 -4.32 39.20
C THR A 223 11.32 -3.91 38.47
N ASP A 224 11.73 -4.65 37.44
CA ASP A 224 13.06 -4.51 36.85
C ASP A 224 13.03 -3.69 35.56
N ALA A 225 13.74 -2.54 35.54
CA ALA A 225 13.67 -1.58 34.43
C ALA A 225 14.34 -2.06 33.13
N ALA A 226 15.33 -2.95 33.23
CA ALA A 226 15.99 -3.56 32.07
C ALA A 226 15.01 -4.39 31.22
N SER A 227 14.01 -4.99 31.87
CA SER A 227 12.99 -5.80 31.20
C SER A 227 12.02 -4.98 30.36
N SER A 228 11.79 -3.70 30.70
CA SER A 228 10.96 -2.77 29.92
C SER A 228 11.55 -2.48 28.54
N GLN A 229 12.87 -2.30 28.47
CA GLN A 229 13.57 -2.02 27.20
C GLN A 229 13.54 -3.24 26.27
N GLN A 230 13.71 -4.45 26.82
CA GLN A 230 13.61 -5.67 26.05
C GLN A 230 12.20 -5.85 25.47
N LEU A 231 11.15 -5.60 26.27
CA LEU A 231 9.78 -5.70 25.80
C LEU A 231 9.48 -4.73 24.65
N ALA A 232 9.95 -3.49 24.73
CA ALA A 232 9.80 -2.52 23.65
C ALA A 232 10.57 -2.95 22.37
N ALA A 233 11.74 -3.58 22.53
CA ALA A 233 12.49 -4.13 21.41
C ALA A 233 11.77 -5.32 20.75
N ASP A 234 11.17 -6.20 21.54
CA ASP A 234 10.39 -7.35 21.04
C ASP A 234 9.19 -6.86 20.20
N VAL A 235 8.41 -5.90 20.71
CA VAL A 235 7.27 -5.32 19.97
C VAL A 235 7.74 -4.60 18.69
N ARG A 236 8.90 -3.94 18.73
CA ARG A 236 9.50 -3.33 17.53
C ARG A 236 9.84 -4.36 16.47
N GLY A 237 10.44 -5.49 16.87
CA GLY A 237 10.72 -6.61 15.97
C GLY A 237 9.44 -7.12 15.30
N LEU A 238 8.36 -7.30 16.06
CA LEU A 238 7.04 -7.67 15.51
C LEU A 238 6.52 -6.66 14.48
N ARG A 239 6.66 -5.35 14.76
CA ARG A 239 6.25 -4.30 13.82
C ARG A 239 7.07 -4.33 12.53
N GLU A 240 8.37 -4.56 12.63
CA GLU A 240 9.25 -4.67 11.46
C GLU A 240 8.88 -5.88 10.59
N GLU A 241 8.57 -7.03 11.20
CA GLU A 241 8.06 -8.21 10.48
C GLU A 241 6.75 -7.92 9.73
N VAL A 242 5.79 -7.23 10.39
CA VAL A 242 4.54 -6.80 9.74
C VAL A 242 4.80 -5.82 8.59
N GLY A 243 5.75 -4.90 8.78
CA GLY A 243 6.19 -3.96 7.75
C GLY A 243 6.75 -4.69 6.52
N ALA A 244 7.61 -5.68 6.72
CA ALA A 244 8.16 -6.48 5.63
C ALA A 244 7.07 -7.27 4.89
N LEU A 245 6.11 -7.86 5.61
CA LEU A 245 4.96 -8.54 4.99
C LEU A 245 4.15 -7.58 4.11
N ALA A 246 3.87 -6.39 4.62
CA ALA A 246 3.15 -5.34 3.89
C ALA A 246 3.83 -4.92 2.59
N GLU A 247 5.16 -4.77 2.63
CA GLU A 247 5.98 -4.44 1.47
C GLU A 247 5.93 -5.58 0.44
N GLY A 248 6.07 -6.83 0.87
CA GLY A 248 5.94 -8.01 0.01
C GLY A 248 4.58 -8.11 -0.69
N MET A 249 3.49 -7.75 -0.01
CA MET A 249 2.14 -7.70 -0.62
C MET A 249 2.02 -6.62 -1.70
N SER A 250 2.72 -5.51 -1.54
CA SER A 250 2.70 -4.41 -2.51
C SER A 250 3.43 -4.81 -3.79
N GLU A 251 4.50 -5.60 -3.66
CA GLU A 251 5.29 -6.13 -4.78
C GLU A 251 4.50 -7.08 -5.70
N ALA A 252 3.41 -7.73 -5.25
CA ALA A 252 2.59 -8.53 -6.16
C ALA A 252 1.84 -7.72 -7.21
N TYR A 253 1.54 -6.45 -6.91
CA TYR A 253 0.81 -5.58 -7.81
C TYR A 253 1.72 -4.90 -8.82
N GLU A 254 3.02 -4.81 -8.54
CA GLU A 254 4.01 -4.31 -9.48
C GLU A 254 4.32 -5.44 -10.49
N GLN A 255 3.79 -5.30 -11.71
CA GLN A 255 4.14 -6.20 -12.82
C GLN A 255 5.67 -6.14 -13.02
N PRO A 256 6.34 -7.29 -13.21
CA PRO A 256 7.72 -7.26 -13.69
C PRO A 256 7.70 -6.56 -15.05
N GLY A 257 8.27 -5.35 -15.09
CA GLY A 257 8.46 -4.61 -16.32
C GLY A 257 9.15 -5.51 -17.33
N ARG A 258 8.54 -5.63 -18.51
CA ARG A 258 9.16 -6.30 -19.66
C ARG A 258 10.31 -5.46 -20.19
#